data_AF-A0A3S3RCD0-F1
#
_entry.id   AF-A0A3S3RCD0-F1
#
_cell.length_a   1.000
_cell.length_b   1.000
_cell.length_c   1.000
_cell.angle_alpha   90.00
_cell.angle_beta   90.00
_cell.angle_gamma   90.00
#
_symmetry.space_group_name_H-M   'P 1'
#
loop_
_entity.id
_entity.type
_entity.pdbx_description
1 polymer ?
#
loop_
_entity_poly.entity_id
_entity_poly.type
_entity_poly.pdbx_seq_one_letter_code
_entity_poly.pdbx_strand_id
1 'polypeptide(L)'
;MKHPVGSGFVGEIEGLGLVDLVQFACLAGDDRKLSVLSEDNRGVLYFADNEIIHAEFGELTGEEAFYRIMSWPSGTFSMLFASTNVRTIDSSWNFLLLEAARRIDEQYKSKMPVDEESLLPKVLVVDDSRFFTKAFIKLFEEQINAQVVGTATNGREALKFLEMQVPDLVTLDMTMPVMNGDVALKHIMIRSPAPVVLVSNFNDQHYSRMMDFMRYGCVDIVAKPTSPESWNLIGERMQYILLNVKEFCVDNVSRAKKLKQVDPETKKQPWKKADKLLLILGGLGGMLELQKIIPALHYDSDTAVLVLQNMYPGIVQFLSAYLDNFTPYTTTNLLKTNKLLGGQCLVGNCHGKREIVFSDSIPVLSGPESNDGIQLINPDGLLRSAADTFGSALTVLFLSGVEQNMQEGMEAVVTHGGKIILQDPDSCLLPRSIEEIRALGMEECSLKPEEIAPYISGIT
;
A
#
# COMPACT_ATOMS: atom_id res chain seq x y z
N MET A 1 -39.01 -5.02 51.21
CA MET A 1 -38.06 -5.39 52.28
C MET A 1 -36.69 -4.92 51.84
N LYS A 2 -36.04 -4.00 52.57
CA LYS A 2 -34.65 -3.62 52.32
C LYS A 2 -33.78 -4.77 52.83
N HIS A 3 -33.13 -5.51 51.93
CA HIS A 3 -32.13 -6.48 52.32
C HIS A 3 -30.99 -5.74 53.06
N PRO A 4 -30.52 -6.22 54.22
CA PRO A 4 -29.39 -5.62 54.90
C PRO A 4 -28.15 -5.69 54.00
N VAL A 5 -27.40 -4.58 53.94
CA VAL A 5 -26.09 -4.53 53.27
C VAL A 5 -25.22 -5.64 53.85
N GLY A 6 -24.95 -6.69 53.07
CA GLY A 6 -24.22 -7.88 53.50
C GLY A 6 -25.00 -9.21 53.51
N SER A 7 -26.31 -9.23 53.22
CA SER A 7 -27.01 -10.50 52.93
C SER A 7 -26.94 -10.83 51.44
N GLY A 8 -26.20 -11.87 51.07
CA GLY A 8 -26.08 -12.34 49.69
C GLY A 8 -25.65 -13.81 49.66
N PHE A 9 -25.60 -14.38 48.45
CA PHE A 9 -25.06 -15.71 48.22
C PHE A 9 -23.59 -15.58 47.80
N VAL A 10 -22.73 -16.45 48.31
CA VAL A 10 -21.33 -16.56 47.89
C VAL A 10 -21.17 -17.89 47.16
N GLY A 11 -20.50 -17.85 46.02
CA GLY A 11 -20.22 -19.02 45.19
C GLY A 11 -19.18 -18.69 44.13
N GLU A 12 -18.66 -19.72 43.49
CA GLU A 12 -17.73 -19.60 42.37
C GLU A 12 -18.50 -19.77 41.06
N ILE A 13 -18.17 -18.94 40.06
CA ILE A 13 -18.73 -19.01 38.72
C ILE A 13 -17.57 -19.29 37.77
N GLU A 14 -17.64 -20.40 37.04
CA GLU A 14 -16.64 -20.79 36.04
C GLU A 14 -17.15 -20.51 34.61
N GLY A 15 -16.22 -20.28 33.69
CA GLY A 15 -16.52 -20.14 32.25
C GLY A 15 -17.16 -18.82 31.83
N LEU A 16 -17.19 -17.81 32.70
CA LEU A 16 -17.72 -16.47 32.39
C LEU A 16 -16.60 -15.53 31.94
N GLY A 17 -16.82 -14.75 30.89
CA GLY A 17 -15.83 -13.77 30.41
C GLY A 17 -15.84 -12.47 31.21
N LEU A 18 -14.73 -11.70 31.16
CA LEU A 18 -14.67 -10.37 31.78
C LEU A 18 -15.71 -9.40 31.20
N VAL A 19 -16.04 -9.54 29.92
CA VAL A 19 -17.08 -8.75 29.25
C VAL A 19 -18.45 -8.97 29.92
N ASP A 20 -18.79 -10.23 30.19
CA ASP A 20 -20.05 -10.59 30.83
C ASP A 20 -20.13 -10.05 32.26
N LEU A 21 -19.01 -10.05 33.00
CA LEU A 21 -18.93 -9.50 34.36
C LEU A 21 -19.13 -7.98 34.37
N VAL A 22 -18.52 -7.27 33.42
CA VAL A 22 -18.67 -5.82 33.26
C VAL A 22 -20.12 -5.50 32.88
N GLN A 23 -20.70 -6.22 31.92
CA GLN A 23 -22.10 -6.08 31.54
C GLN A 23 -23.04 -6.31 32.72
N PHE A 24 -22.81 -7.38 33.49
CA PHE A 24 -23.59 -7.68 34.69
C PHE A 24 -23.50 -6.55 35.72
N ALA A 25 -22.31 -5.99 35.95
CA ALA A 25 -22.13 -4.88 36.89
C ALA A 25 -22.88 -3.61 36.45
N CYS A 26 -22.82 -3.25 35.16
CA CYS A 26 -23.55 -2.10 34.63
C CYS A 26 -25.07 -2.30 34.65
N LEU A 27 -25.56 -3.53 34.47
CA LEU A 27 -27.00 -3.83 34.49
C LEU A 27 -27.58 -3.96 35.91
N ALA A 28 -26.74 -4.20 36.92
CA ALA A 28 -27.19 -4.45 38.28
C ALA A 28 -27.77 -3.21 39.00
N GLY A 29 -27.50 -1.99 38.53
CA GLY A 29 -28.11 -0.77 39.10
C GLY A 29 -27.42 -0.17 40.32
N ASP A 30 -26.48 -0.87 40.94
CA ASP A 30 -25.85 -0.48 42.21
C ASP A 30 -24.35 -0.18 42.04
N ASP A 31 -23.84 0.74 42.86
CA ASP A 31 -22.40 1.08 42.92
C ASP A 31 -21.56 -0.14 43.34
N ARG A 32 -20.60 -0.48 42.49
CA ARG A 32 -19.80 -1.71 42.63
C ARG A 32 -18.34 -1.46 42.35
N LYS A 33 -17.52 -2.31 42.97
CA LYS A 33 -16.10 -2.49 42.64
C LYS A 33 -15.89 -3.92 42.18
N LEU A 34 -15.38 -4.08 40.96
CA LEU A 34 -14.88 -5.35 40.43
C LEU A 34 -13.36 -5.36 40.55
N SER A 35 -12.84 -6.25 41.39
CA SER A 35 -11.41 -6.53 41.45
C SER A 35 -11.12 -7.79 40.62
N VAL A 36 -10.17 -7.70 39.70
CA VAL A 36 -9.74 -8.80 38.83
C VAL A 36 -8.27 -9.10 39.12
N LEU A 37 -7.93 -10.37 39.20
CA LEU A 37 -6.57 -10.88 39.38
C LEU A 37 -6.27 -11.86 38.24
N SER A 38 -5.20 -11.60 37.49
CA SER A 38 -4.71 -12.47 36.43
C SER A 38 -3.20 -12.59 36.56
N GLU A 39 -2.68 -13.81 36.75
CA GLU A 39 -1.26 -14.04 37.06
C GLU A 39 -0.80 -13.16 38.26
N ASP A 40 0.24 -12.34 38.09
CA ASP A 40 0.75 -11.39 39.09
C ASP A 40 0.11 -9.99 39.00
N ASN A 41 -0.86 -9.81 38.11
CA ASN A 41 -1.48 -8.51 37.83
C ASN A 41 -2.81 -8.33 38.56
N ARG A 42 -3.05 -7.12 39.08
CA ARG A 42 -4.30 -6.74 39.72
C ARG A 42 -4.91 -5.52 39.04
N GLY A 43 -6.19 -5.66 38.68
CA GLY A 43 -7.01 -4.63 38.06
C GLY A 43 -8.23 -4.33 38.89
N VAL A 44 -8.68 -3.08 38.90
CA VAL A 44 -9.89 -2.68 39.62
C VAL A 44 -10.74 -1.80 38.73
N LEU A 45 -12.03 -2.12 38.63
CA LEU A 45 -13.05 -1.32 37.96
C LEU A 45 -14.09 -0.83 38.96
N TYR A 46 -14.51 0.42 38.82
CA TYR A 46 -15.56 1.03 39.64
C TYR A 46 -16.75 1.42 38.77
N PHE A 47 -17.93 1.11 39.28
CA PHE A 47 -19.21 1.28 38.61
C PHE A 47 -20.10 2.19 39.44
N ALA A 48 -20.75 3.14 38.80
CA ALA A 48 -21.79 3.99 39.38
C ALA A 48 -22.75 4.44 38.27
N ASP A 49 -24.03 4.63 38.60
CA ASP A 49 -25.07 5.06 37.65
C ASP A 49 -25.13 4.22 36.35
N ASN A 50 -24.93 2.90 36.46
CA ASN A 50 -24.86 1.94 35.34
C ASN A 50 -23.70 2.15 34.35
N GLU A 51 -22.71 2.94 34.73
CA GLU A 51 -21.53 3.24 33.90
C GLU A 51 -20.24 2.85 34.62
N ILE A 52 -19.15 2.73 33.84
CA ILE A 52 -17.80 2.54 34.37
C ILE A 52 -17.21 3.93 34.59
N ILE A 53 -16.98 4.30 35.85
CA ILE A 53 -16.54 5.66 36.18
C ILE A 53 -15.02 5.75 36.38
N HIS A 54 -14.37 4.64 36.74
CA HIS A 54 -12.93 4.60 37.03
C HIS A 54 -12.37 3.19 36.85
N ALA A 55 -11.10 3.12 36.45
CA ALA A 55 -10.33 1.89 36.36
C ALA A 55 -8.89 2.12 36.82
N GLU A 56 -8.28 1.12 37.45
CA GLU A 56 -6.92 1.14 38.00
C GLU A 56 -6.17 -0.14 37.60
N PHE A 57 -4.97 0.01 37.04
CA PHE A 57 -4.04 -1.10 36.77
C PHE A 57 -2.59 -0.61 36.90
N GLY A 58 -1.88 -1.03 37.96
CA GLY A 58 -0.53 -0.55 38.24
C GLY A 58 -0.51 0.97 38.45
N GLU A 59 0.28 1.68 37.63
CA GLU A 59 0.30 3.16 37.59
C GLU A 59 -0.72 3.76 36.61
N LEU A 60 -1.42 2.93 35.82
CA LEU A 60 -2.41 3.38 34.85
C LEU A 60 -3.76 3.59 35.52
N THR A 61 -4.46 4.65 35.07
CA THR A 61 -5.85 4.93 35.45
C THR A 61 -6.69 5.28 34.23
N GLY A 62 -8.02 5.19 34.37
CA GLY A 62 -8.96 5.54 33.30
C GLY A 62 -9.06 4.50 32.19
N GLU A 63 -9.41 4.94 30.98
CA GLU A 63 -9.74 4.03 29.88
C GLU A 63 -8.58 3.09 29.52
N GLU A 64 -7.34 3.57 29.55
CA GLU A 64 -6.17 2.73 29.27
C GLU A 64 -5.97 1.63 30.32
N ALA A 65 -6.26 1.90 31.60
CA ALA A 65 -6.29 0.86 32.63
C ALA A 65 -7.41 -0.15 32.36
N PHE A 66 -8.59 0.33 31.96
CA PHE A 66 -9.71 -0.53 31.58
C PHE A 66 -9.35 -1.46 30.42
N TYR A 67 -8.79 -0.94 29.32
CA TYR A 67 -8.43 -1.76 28.15
C TYR A 67 -7.36 -2.81 28.49
N ARG A 68 -6.40 -2.48 29.36
CA ARG A 68 -5.40 -3.44 29.83
C ARG A 68 -6.05 -4.58 30.62
N ILE A 69 -6.98 -4.28 31.52
CA ILE A 69 -7.71 -5.30 32.30
C ILE A 69 -8.54 -6.20 31.38
N MET A 70 -9.24 -5.62 30.40
CA MET A 70 -10.08 -6.36 29.46
C MET A 70 -9.30 -7.32 28.55
N SER A 71 -7.99 -7.10 28.36
CA SER A 71 -7.13 -7.97 27.55
C SER A 71 -6.73 -9.28 28.21
N TRP A 72 -7.08 -9.50 29.48
CA TRP A 72 -6.67 -10.71 30.22
C TRP A 72 -7.49 -11.94 29.82
N PRO A 73 -6.82 -13.05 29.45
CA PRO A 73 -7.50 -14.24 28.91
C PRO A 73 -8.19 -15.09 29.98
N SER A 74 -7.73 -15.00 31.23
CA SER A 74 -8.28 -15.72 32.37
C SER A 74 -7.92 -15.02 33.67
N GLY A 75 -8.62 -15.30 34.76
CA GLY A 75 -8.32 -14.72 36.06
C GLY A 75 -9.37 -15.10 37.09
N THR A 76 -9.18 -14.59 38.30
CA THR A 76 -10.17 -14.63 39.36
C THR A 76 -10.74 -13.24 39.56
N PHE A 77 -11.99 -13.15 40.01
CA PHE A 77 -12.64 -11.88 40.25
C PHE A 77 -13.34 -11.86 41.60
N SER A 78 -13.50 -10.66 42.14
CA SER A 78 -14.34 -10.39 43.31
C SER A 78 -15.12 -9.11 43.04
N MET A 79 -16.44 -9.20 43.19
CA MET A 79 -17.33 -8.06 43.01
C MET A 79 -17.98 -7.72 44.36
N LEU A 80 -17.77 -6.49 44.81
CA LEU A 80 -18.26 -6.00 46.09
C LEU A 80 -19.02 -4.69 45.89
N PHE A 81 -19.98 -4.41 46.76
CA PHE A 81 -20.59 -3.08 46.83
C PHE A 81 -19.54 -2.08 47.32
N ALA A 82 -19.29 -1.06 46.52
CA ALA A 82 -18.35 0.01 46.85
C ALA A 82 -18.59 1.17 45.89
N SER A 83 -18.55 2.39 46.43
CA SER A 83 -18.59 3.62 45.66
C SER A 83 -17.22 4.31 45.67
N THR A 84 -16.97 5.16 44.68
CA THR A 84 -15.79 6.03 44.62
C THR A 84 -16.21 7.41 44.13
N ASN A 85 -15.51 8.46 44.60
CA ASN A 85 -15.70 9.83 44.15
C ASN A 85 -14.75 10.19 42.99
N VAL A 86 -13.91 9.25 42.56
CA VAL A 86 -12.95 9.45 41.46
C VAL A 86 -13.62 9.03 40.15
N ARG A 87 -13.62 9.94 39.18
CA ARG A 87 -14.07 9.69 37.81
C ARG A 87 -12.95 10.03 36.84
N THR A 88 -12.55 9.04 36.05
CA THR A 88 -11.51 9.20 35.01
C THR A 88 -11.94 8.60 33.67
N ILE A 89 -13.20 8.20 33.57
CA ILE A 89 -13.79 7.59 32.39
C ILE A 89 -15.09 8.35 32.11
N ASP A 90 -15.18 8.93 30.93
CA ASP A 90 -16.34 9.68 30.47
C ASP A 90 -17.11 8.96 29.36
N SER A 91 -16.46 8.03 28.67
CA SER A 91 -17.07 7.19 27.64
C SER A 91 -18.11 6.22 28.24
N SER A 92 -19.16 5.93 27.48
CA SER A 92 -20.15 4.93 27.86
C SER A 92 -19.54 3.53 27.92
N TRP A 93 -20.01 2.68 28.83
CA TRP A 93 -19.54 1.31 28.99
C TRP A 93 -19.66 0.47 27.70
N ASN A 94 -20.69 0.72 26.88
CA ASN A 94 -20.86 0.06 25.58
C ASN A 94 -19.72 0.40 24.61
N PHE A 95 -19.34 1.68 24.54
CA PHE A 95 -18.23 2.12 23.71
C PHE A 95 -16.91 1.51 24.18
N LEU A 96 -16.66 1.51 25.49
CA LEU A 96 -15.46 0.92 26.08
C LEU A 96 -15.32 -0.57 25.77
N LEU A 97 -16.42 -1.33 25.81
CA LEU A 97 -16.39 -2.76 25.46
C LEU A 97 -16.12 -2.98 23.97
N LEU A 98 -16.73 -2.18 23.08
CA LEU A 98 -16.47 -2.27 21.64
C LEU A 98 -15.01 -1.93 21.31
N GLU A 99 -14.48 -0.87 21.94
CA GLU A 99 -13.10 -0.44 21.74
C GLU A 99 -12.10 -1.45 22.34
N ALA A 100 -12.42 -2.04 23.50
CA ALA A 100 -11.63 -3.16 24.05
C ALA A 100 -11.61 -4.36 23.10
N ALA A 101 -12.76 -4.75 22.53
CA ALA A 101 -12.83 -5.85 21.58
C ALA A 101 -12.01 -5.56 20.31
N ARG A 102 -12.11 -4.34 19.76
CA ARG A 102 -11.31 -3.90 18.60
C ARG A 102 -9.80 -4.01 18.89
N ARG A 103 -9.37 -3.53 20.05
CA ARG A 103 -7.96 -3.58 20.47
C ARG A 103 -7.48 -5.01 20.71
N ILE A 104 -8.32 -5.88 21.29
CA ILE A 104 -8.00 -7.30 21.46
C ILE A 104 -7.84 -7.96 20.09
N ASP A 105 -8.73 -7.71 19.12
CA ASP A 105 -8.62 -8.25 17.76
C ASP A 105 -7.35 -7.76 17.03
N GLU A 106 -7.00 -6.48 17.16
CA GLU A 106 -5.75 -5.92 16.62
C GLU A 106 -4.51 -6.50 17.32
N GLN A 107 -4.59 -6.73 18.62
CA GLN A 107 -3.53 -7.35 19.39
C GLN A 107 -3.40 -8.86 19.09
N TYR A 108 -4.51 -9.54 18.84
CA TYR A 108 -4.55 -10.95 18.43
C TYR A 108 -3.96 -11.10 17.03
N LYS A 109 -4.30 -10.20 16.10
CA LYS A 109 -3.66 -10.12 14.76
C LYS A 109 -2.15 -9.87 14.82
N SER A 110 -1.65 -9.19 15.87
CA SER A 110 -0.22 -8.88 16.05
C SER A 110 0.55 -9.86 16.94
N LYS A 111 -0.12 -10.76 17.68
CA LYS A 111 0.51 -11.73 18.62
C LYS A 111 0.25 -13.20 18.34
N MET A 112 -0.40 -13.58 17.23
CA MET A 112 -0.39 -14.98 16.83
C MET A 112 1.07 -15.45 16.68
N PRO A 113 1.50 -16.52 17.37
CA PRO A 113 2.69 -17.23 16.95
C PRO A 113 2.41 -17.68 15.52
N VAL A 114 3.19 -17.17 14.56
CA VAL A 114 3.16 -17.72 13.21
C VAL A 114 3.75 -19.10 13.35
N ASP A 115 2.91 -20.14 13.34
CA ASP A 115 3.39 -21.47 12.96
C ASP A 115 4.14 -21.27 11.63
N GLU A 116 5.46 -21.50 11.64
CA GLU A 116 6.33 -21.36 10.47
C GLU A 116 5.96 -22.35 9.34
N GLU A 117 4.94 -23.20 9.53
CA GLU A 117 4.07 -23.66 8.44
C GLU A 117 3.15 -22.50 7.98
N SER A 118 3.78 -21.47 7.41
CA SER A 118 3.07 -20.33 6.84
C SER A 118 1.99 -20.83 5.89
N LEU A 119 0.74 -20.38 6.07
CA LEU A 119 -0.26 -20.47 5.00
C LEU A 119 0.32 -19.76 3.78
N LEU A 120 0.87 -20.56 2.86
CA LEU A 120 1.51 -20.11 1.64
C LEU A 120 0.53 -19.17 0.92
N PRO A 121 1.00 -18.07 0.32
CA PRO A 121 0.12 -17.19 -0.45
C PRO A 121 -0.68 -17.99 -1.46
N LYS A 122 -2.00 -17.82 -1.44
CA LYS A 122 -2.94 -18.57 -2.27
C LYS A 122 -3.12 -17.86 -3.60
N VAL A 123 -2.78 -18.55 -4.69
CA VAL A 123 -2.82 -17.99 -6.03
C VAL A 123 -3.88 -18.69 -6.88
N LEU A 124 -4.69 -17.90 -7.59
CA LEU A 124 -5.55 -18.38 -8.67
C LEU A 124 -4.88 -18.05 -10.01
N VAL A 125 -4.65 -19.08 -10.84
CA VAL A 125 -4.05 -18.90 -12.18
C VAL A 125 -5.15 -18.91 -13.25
N VAL A 126 -5.33 -17.80 -13.96
CA VAL A 126 -6.37 -17.65 -15.00
C VAL A 126 -5.73 -17.45 -16.37
N ASP A 127 -5.69 -18.52 -17.16
CA ASP A 127 -5.08 -18.53 -18.51
C ASP A 127 -5.71 -19.67 -19.33
N ASP A 128 -6.02 -19.43 -20.61
CA ASP A 128 -6.59 -20.44 -21.51
C ASP A 128 -5.51 -21.39 -22.09
N SER A 129 -4.24 -20.99 -22.03
CA SER A 129 -3.11 -21.79 -22.45
C SER A 129 -2.67 -22.76 -21.36
N ARG A 130 -2.95 -24.05 -21.57
CA ARG A 130 -2.50 -25.15 -20.70
C ARG A 130 -0.99 -25.15 -20.46
N PHE A 131 -0.19 -24.65 -21.41
CA PHE A 131 1.25 -24.52 -21.25
C PHE A 131 1.59 -23.48 -20.18
N PHE A 132 1.05 -22.27 -20.29
CA PHE A 132 1.29 -21.20 -19.31
C PHE A 132 0.69 -21.54 -17.95
N THR A 133 -0.53 -22.11 -17.89
CA THR A 133 -1.13 -22.56 -16.62
C THR A 133 -0.18 -23.50 -15.86
N LYS A 134 0.35 -24.54 -16.52
CA LYS A 134 1.28 -25.49 -15.89
C LYS A 134 2.60 -24.83 -15.47
N ALA A 135 3.12 -23.93 -16.31
CA ALA A 135 4.37 -23.26 -16.00
C ALA A 135 4.23 -22.28 -14.82
N PHE A 136 3.10 -21.57 -14.70
CA PHE A 136 2.82 -20.73 -13.54
C PHE A 136 2.59 -21.54 -12.26
N ILE A 137 1.90 -22.69 -12.35
CA ILE A 137 1.80 -23.60 -11.20
C ILE A 137 3.20 -23.97 -10.71
N LYS A 138 4.07 -24.41 -11.63
CA LYS A 138 5.45 -24.77 -11.32
C LYS A 138 6.21 -23.60 -10.68
N LEU A 139 6.08 -22.39 -11.25
CA LEU A 139 6.72 -21.19 -10.73
C LEU A 139 6.29 -20.89 -9.28
N PHE A 140 4.98 -20.88 -9.02
CA PHE A 140 4.45 -20.56 -7.70
C PHE A 140 4.79 -21.64 -6.66
N GLU A 141 4.55 -22.91 -6.97
CA GLU A 141 4.69 -24.00 -6.01
C GLU A 141 6.15 -24.41 -5.79
N GLU A 142 6.99 -24.44 -6.83
CA GLU A 142 8.37 -24.93 -6.71
C GLU A 142 9.41 -23.83 -6.45
N GLN A 143 9.14 -22.58 -6.86
CA GLN A 143 10.15 -21.50 -6.80
C GLN A 143 9.79 -20.39 -5.82
N ILE A 144 8.53 -19.97 -5.75
CA ILE A 144 8.10 -18.82 -4.92
C ILE A 144 7.54 -19.26 -3.55
N ASN A 145 7.31 -20.57 -3.37
CA ASN A 145 6.66 -21.12 -2.16
C ASN A 145 5.27 -20.49 -1.95
N ALA A 146 4.42 -20.55 -2.97
CA ALA A 146 3.03 -20.12 -2.97
C ALA A 146 2.12 -21.29 -3.39
N GLN A 147 0.91 -21.35 -2.85
CA GLN A 147 -0.03 -22.42 -3.13
C GLN A 147 -0.96 -22.04 -4.29
N VAL A 148 -0.99 -22.82 -5.37
CA VAL A 148 -2.02 -22.64 -6.40
C VAL A 148 -3.31 -23.31 -5.95
N VAL A 149 -4.29 -22.51 -5.53
CA VAL A 149 -5.56 -23.00 -5.00
C VAL A 149 -6.59 -23.32 -6.08
N GLY A 150 -6.34 -22.87 -7.31
CA GLY A 150 -7.23 -23.13 -8.43
C GLY A 150 -6.66 -22.66 -9.76
N THR A 151 -7.30 -23.13 -10.82
CA THR A 151 -7.05 -22.65 -12.18
C THR A 151 -8.37 -22.38 -12.88
N ALA A 152 -8.36 -21.44 -13.82
CA ALA A 152 -9.51 -21.15 -14.68
C ALA A 152 -9.03 -20.87 -16.11
N THR A 153 -9.81 -21.31 -17.10
CA THR A 153 -9.48 -21.15 -18.52
C THR A 153 -10.15 -19.95 -19.18
N ASN A 154 -10.99 -19.24 -18.43
CA ASN A 154 -11.71 -18.05 -18.88
C ASN A 154 -12.22 -17.24 -17.68
N GLY A 155 -12.64 -15.99 -17.94
CA GLY A 155 -13.15 -15.10 -16.90
C GLY A 155 -14.39 -15.63 -16.16
N ARG A 156 -15.25 -16.43 -16.79
CA ARG A 156 -16.47 -16.96 -16.14
C ARG A 156 -16.13 -18.04 -15.12
N GLU A 157 -15.18 -18.91 -15.42
CA GLU A 157 -14.66 -19.89 -14.46
C GLU A 157 -13.95 -19.21 -13.29
N ALA A 158 -13.14 -18.19 -13.58
CA ALA A 158 -12.46 -17.42 -12.54
C ALA A 158 -13.47 -16.77 -11.56
N LEU A 159 -14.53 -16.14 -12.06
CA LEU A 159 -15.56 -15.53 -11.22
C LEU A 159 -16.29 -16.57 -10.35
N LYS A 160 -16.60 -17.76 -10.91
CA LYS A 160 -17.20 -18.84 -10.12
C LYS A 160 -16.28 -19.33 -9.01
N PHE A 161 -14.97 -19.42 -9.28
CA PHE A 161 -13.99 -19.79 -8.27
C PHE A 161 -13.97 -18.74 -7.14
N LEU A 162 -13.92 -17.46 -7.50
CA LEU A 162 -13.90 -16.34 -6.54
C LEU A 162 -15.17 -16.24 -5.68
N GLU A 163 -16.31 -16.75 -6.16
CA GLU A 163 -17.53 -16.88 -5.35
C GLU A 163 -17.41 -17.94 -4.24
N MET A 164 -16.48 -18.90 -4.37
CA MET A 164 -16.30 -20.01 -3.43
C MET A 164 -15.06 -19.83 -2.54
N GLN A 165 -13.99 -19.21 -3.04
CA GLN A 165 -12.72 -19.08 -2.35
C GLN A 165 -12.03 -17.76 -2.74
N VAL A 166 -11.46 -17.08 -1.73
CA VAL A 166 -10.71 -15.83 -1.91
C VAL A 166 -9.21 -16.14 -1.96
N PRO A 167 -8.55 -16.03 -3.12
CA PRO A 167 -7.10 -16.11 -3.24
C PRO A 167 -6.45 -14.78 -2.79
N ASP A 168 -5.19 -14.84 -2.38
CA ASP A 168 -4.37 -13.65 -2.10
C ASP A 168 -3.99 -12.93 -3.40
N LEU A 169 -3.76 -13.67 -4.49
CA LEU A 169 -3.40 -13.14 -5.80
C LEU A 169 -4.12 -13.87 -6.93
N VAL A 170 -4.56 -13.11 -7.93
CA VAL A 170 -5.06 -13.65 -9.20
C VAL A 170 -4.10 -13.27 -10.32
N THR A 171 -3.56 -14.25 -11.04
CA THR A 171 -2.95 -13.98 -12.35
C THR A 171 -4.04 -14.07 -13.41
N LEU A 172 -4.05 -13.11 -14.34
CA LEU A 172 -5.11 -12.99 -15.32
C LEU A 172 -4.55 -12.74 -16.72
N ASP A 173 -4.90 -13.60 -17.67
CA ASP A 173 -4.66 -13.31 -19.09
C ASP A 173 -5.64 -12.27 -19.64
N MET A 174 -5.17 -11.46 -20.58
CA MET A 174 -5.95 -10.40 -21.21
C MET A 174 -7.00 -10.97 -22.16
N THR A 175 -6.63 -11.94 -23.00
CA THR A 175 -7.46 -12.44 -24.11
C THR A 175 -7.78 -13.90 -23.91
N MET A 176 -9.05 -14.22 -23.65
CA MET A 176 -9.50 -15.57 -23.34
C MET A 176 -10.87 -15.85 -23.98
N PRO A 177 -11.21 -17.11 -24.29
CA PRO A 177 -12.53 -17.47 -24.80
C PRO A 177 -13.62 -17.20 -23.76
N VAL A 178 -14.88 -17.13 -24.20
CA VAL A 178 -16.10 -16.96 -23.38
C VAL A 178 -16.21 -15.61 -22.66
N MET A 179 -15.20 -15.22 -21.88
CA MET A 179 -15.10 -13.96 -21.17
C MET A 179 -13.64 -13.51 -21.13
N ASN A 180 -13.36 -12.38 -21.78
CA ASN A 180 -12.05 -11.73 -21.80
C ASN A 180 -11.65 -11.19 -20.41
N GLY A 181 -10.34 -11.01 -20.21
CA GLY A 181 -9.77 -10.53 -18.94
C GLY A 181 -10.24 -9.15 -18.52
N ASP A 182 -10.53 -8.24 -19.46
CA ASP A 182 -11.01 -6.89 -19.15
C ASP A 182 -12.42 -6.90 -18.53
N VAL A 183 -13.28 -7.78 -19.03
CA VAL A 183 -14.62 -8.01 -18.46
C VAL A 183 -14.51 -8.73 -17.12
N ALA A 184 -13.63 -9.74 -17.03
CA ALA A 184 -13.39 -10.48 -15.79
C ALA A 184 -12.90 -9.56 -14.68
N LEU A 185 -11.84 -8.78 -14.91
CA LEU A 185 -11.26 -7.85 -13.94
C LEU A 185 -12.30 -6.85 -13.41
N LYS A 186 -13.12 -6.26 -14.29
CA LYS A 186 -14.20 -5.37 -13.86
C LYS A 186 -15.19 -6.06 -12.93
N HIS A 187 -15.53 -7.32 -13.18
CA HIS A 187 -16.41 -8.08 -12.30
C HIS A 187 -15.75 -8.45 -10.97
N ILE A 188 -14.47 -8.83 -10.99
CA ILE A 188 -13.67 -9.09 -9.78
C ILE A 188 -13.71 -7.86 -8.88
N MET A 189 -13.30 -6.70 -9.40
CA MET A 189 -13.20 -5.45 -8.65
C MET A 189 -14.55 -4.89 -8.17
N ILE A 190 -15.68 -5.36 -8.71
CA ILE A 190 -17.02 -4.93 -8.28
C ILE A 190 -17.63 -5.91 -7.25
N ARG A 191 -17.39 -7.20 -7.40
CA ARG A 191 -18.10 -8.25 -6.63
C ARG A 191 -17.29 -8.80 -5.48
N SER A 192 -16.00 -9.01 -5.70
CA SER A 192 -15.07 -9.57 -4.73
C SER A 192 -13.67 -9.06 -5.09
N PRO A 193 -13.35 -7.80 -4.74
CA PRO A 193 -12.06 -7.20 -5.04
C PRO A 193 -10.93 -8.11 -4.56
N ALA A 194 -10.00 -8.41 -5.46
CA ALA A 194 -8.83 -9.23 -5.20
C ALA A 194 -7.64 -8.62 -5.96
N PRO A 195 -6.41 -8.73 -5.43
CA PRO A 195 -5.22 -8.34 -6.18
C PRO A 195 -5.12 -9.11 -7.50
N VAL A 196 -5.12 -8.39 -8.62
CA VAL A 196 -5.00 -8.99 -9.96
C VAL A 196 -3.71 -8.51 -10.64
N VAL A 197 -2.88 -9.45 -11.07
CA VAL A 197 -1.71 -9.20 -11.94
C VAL A 197 -2.06 -9.63 -13.35
N LEU A 198 -1.94 -8.71 -14.30
CA LEU A 198 -2.14 -9.00 -15.71
C LEU A 198 -0.91 -9.72 -16.26
N VAL A 199 -1.13 -10.86 -16.89
CA VAL A 199 -0.10 -11.66 -17.54
C VAL A 199 -0.45 -11.82 -19.01
N SER A 200 0.20 -11.09 -19.91
CA SER A 200 -0.19 -11.07 -21.32
C SER A 200 1.01 -11.07 -22.26
N ASN A 201 0.80 -11.54 -23.49
CA ASN A 201 1.72 -11.25 -24.58
C ASN A 201 1.63 -9.75 -24.91
N PHE A 202 2.78 -9.08 -25.04
CA PHE A 202 2.83 -7.68 -25.44
C PHE A 202 2.97 -7.54 -26.95
N ASN A 203 2.17 -6.65 -27.54
CA ASN A 203 2.33 -6.22 -28.91
C ASN A 203 2.04 -4.72 -29.04
N ASP A 204 2.66 -4.07 -30.02
CA ASP A 204 2.56 -2.62 -30.22
C ASP A 204 1.14 -2.16 -30.59
N GLN A 205 0.30 -3.07 -31.06
CA GLN A 205 -1.06 -2.76 -31.50
C GLN A 205 -2.08 -2.70 -30.34
N HIS A 206 -1.75 -3.22 -29.15
CA HIS A 206 -2.72 -3.34 -28.04
C HIS A 206 -2.23 -2.81 -26.68
N TYR A 207 -1.09 -2.12 -26.60
CA TYR A 207 -0.58 -1.61 -25.31
C TYR A 207 -1.53 -0.61 -24.62
N SER A 208 -2.32 0.14 -25.38
CA SER A 208 -3.33 1.05 -24.82
C SER A 208 -4.39 0.29 -24.03
N ARG A 209 -4.81 -0.88 -24.54
CA ARG A 209 -5.76 -1.78 -23.86
C ARG A 209 -5.17 -2.35 -22.58
N MET A 210 -3.88 -2.68 -22.59
CA MET A 210 -3.16 -3.15 -21.41
C MET A 210 -3.11 -2.07 -20.32
N MET A 211 -2.86 -0.81 -20.67
CA MET A 211 -2.85 0.29 -19.70
C MET A 211 -4.23 0.56 -19.09
N ASP A 212 -5.32 0.27 -19.83
CA ASP A 212 -6.67 0.32 -19.26
C ASP A 212 -6.90 -0.71 -18.14
N PHE A 213 -6.15 -1.83 -18.08
CA PHE A 213 -6.28 -2.78 -16.97
C PHE A 213 -5.85 -2.16 -15.64
N MET A 214 -4.81 -1.34 -15.62
CA MET A 214 -4.44 -0.58 -14.41
C MET A 214 -5.62 0.26 -13.92
N ARG A 215 -6.33 0.92 -14.86
CA ARG A 215 -7.51 1.73 -14.56
C ARG A 215 -8.72 0.91 -14.11
N TYR A 216 -8.79 -0.36 -14.48
CA TYR A 216 -9.83 -1.29 -14.03
C TYR A 216 -9.52 -1.90 -12.67
N GLY A 217 -8.25 -1.83 -12.25
CA GLY A 217 -7.81 -2.15 -10.91
C GLY A 217 -6.77 -3.26 -10.80
N CYS A 218 -6.05 -3.51 -11.89
CA CYS A 218 -4.88 -4.37 -11.87
C CYS A 218 -3.80 -3.76 -10.96
N VAL A 219 -3.18 -4.57 -10.11
CA VAL A 219 -2.14 -4.11 -9.18
C VAL A 219 -0.76 -4.03 -9.87
N ASP A 220 -0.53 -4.86 -10.89
CA ASP A 220 0.71 -4.86 -11.69
C ASP A 220 0.55 -5.61 -13.02
N ILE A 221 1.53 -5.51 -13.92
CA ILE A 221 1.53 -6.14 -15.25
C ILE A 221 2.88 -6.80 -15.55
N VAL A 222 2.84 -8.04 -16.06
CA VAL A 222 4.03 -8.77 -16.55
C VAL A 222 3.82 -9.33 -17.97
N ALA A 223 4.91 -9.48 -18.72
CA ALA A 223 4.86 -10.17 -20.01
C ALA A 223 4.67 -11.67 -19.77
N LYS A 224 4.01 -12.36 -20.70
CA LYS A 224 4.22 -13.80 -20.85
C LYS A 224 5.68 -14.05 -21.30
N PRO A 225 6.39 -15.01 -20.70
CA PRO A 225 7.80 -15.25 -20.98
C PRO A 225 7.99 -15.91 -22.35
N THR A 226 9.03 -15.47 -23.06
CA THR A 226 9.45 -16.03 -24.36
C THR A 226 10.81 -16.72 -24.31
N SER A 227 11.55 -16.57 -23.21
CA SER A 227 12.88 -17.16 -22.98
C SER A 227 13.06 -17.58 -21.51
N PRO A 228 14.07 -18.41 -21.18
CA PRO A 228 14.42 -18.74 -19.79
C PRO A 228 14.75 -17.51 -18.92
N GLU A 229 15.44 -16.52 -19.46
CA GLU A 229 15.78 -15.28 -18.74
C GLU A 229 14.52 -14.48 -18.37
N SER A 230 13.53 -14.48 -19.28
CA SER A 230 12.22 -13.85 -19.02
C SER A 230 11.46 -14.54 -17.88
N TRP A 231 11.63 -15.86 -17.70
CA TRP A 231 11.03 -16.59 -16.58
C TRP A 231 11.61 -16.16 -15.23
N ASN A 232 12.93 -15.97 -15.14
CA ASN A 232 13.57 -15.51 -13.91
C ASN A 232 13.05 -14.12 -13.51
N LEU A 233 12.97 -13.19 -14.46
CA LEU A 233 12.44 -11.84 -14.22
C LEU A 233 10.98 -11.85 -13.74
N ILE A 234 10.14 -12.71 -14.33
CA ILE A 234 8.75 -12.87 -13.89
C ILE A 234 8.70 -13.48 -12.50
N GLY A 235 9.54 -14.47 -12.21
CA GLY A 235 9.61 -15.10 -10.89
C GLY A 235 9.98 -14.10 -9.80
N GLU A 236 11.05 -13.32 -10.00
CA GLU A 236 11.47 -12.24 -9.09
C GLU A 236 10.34 -11.22 -8.88
N ARG A 237 9.67 -10.81 -9.95
CA ARG A 237 8.57 -9.84 -9.85
C ARG A 237 7.35 -10.41 -9.12
N MET A 238 6.96 -11.65 -9.41
CA MET A 238 5.85 -12.33 -8.74
C MET A 238 6.15 -12.55 -7.25
N GLN A 239 7.38 -12.90 -6.92
CA GLN A 239 7.83 -12.99 -5.52
C GLN A 239 7.70 -11.65 -4.82
N TYR A 240 8.19 -10.56 -5.43
CA TYR A 240 8.06 -9.22 -4.88
C TYR A 240 6.60 -8.79 -4.66
N ILE A 241 5.70 -9.12 -5.60
CA ILE A 241 4.26 -8.85 -5.45
C ILE A 241 3.68 -9.65 -4.28
N LEU A 242 3.96 -10.95 -4.21
CA LEU A 242 3.43 -11.83 -3.17
C LEU A 242 3.95 -11.50 -1.76
N LEU A 243 5.16 -10.95 -1.65
CA LEU A 243 5.69 -10.43 -0.38
C LEU A 243 4.87 -9.25 0.15
N ASN A 244 4.28 -8.44 -0.74
CA ASN A 244 3.53 -7.23 -0.38
C ASN A 244 2.01 -7.41 -0.44
N VAL A 245 1.51 -8.55 -0.95
CA VAL A 245 0.10 -8.72 -1.33
C VAL A 245 -0.88 -8.55 -0.16
N LYS A 246 -0.45 -8.92 1.06
CA LYS A 246 -1.27 -8.80 2.28
C LYS A 246 -1.48 -7.35 2.72
N GLU A 247 -0.64 -6.44 2.24
CA GLU A 247 -0.70 -5.01 2.55
C GLU A 247 -1.44 -4.20 1.46
N PHE A 248 -1.93 -4.85 0.40
CA PHE A 248 -2.60 -4.15 -0.68
C PHE A 248 -3.98 -3.64 -0.28
N CYS A 249 -4.18 -2.34 -0.38
CA CYS A 249 -5.46 -1.67 -0.26
C CYS A 249 -6.15 -1.61 -1.63
N VAL A 250 -6.71 -2.73 -2.10
CA VAL A 250 -7.32 -2.84 -3.44
C VAL A 250 -8.51 -1.88 -3.64
N ASP A 251 -9.19 -1.49 -2.55
CA ASP A 251 -10.28 -0.51 -2.58
C ASP A 251 -9.81 0.92 -2.91
N ASN A 252 -8.53 1.23 -2.66
CA ASN A 252 -7.94 2.53 -2.98
C ASN A 252 -7.65 2.69 -4.49
N VAL A 253 -7.81 1.61 -5.25
CA VAL A 253 -7.63 1.63 -6.70
C VAL A 253 -8.80 2.36 -7.36
N SER A 254 -8.71 3.69 -7.38
CA SER A 254 -9.71 4.55 -7.97
C SER A 254 -9.57 4.63 -9.49
N ARG A 255 -10.70 4.53 -10.20
CA ARG A 255 -10.74 4.61 -11.66
C ARG A 255 -10.22 5.96 -12.14
N ALA A 256 -9.17 5.96 -12.96
CA ALA A 256 -8.74 7.16 -13.67
C ALA A 256 -9.81 7.61 -14.70
N LYS A 257 -10.06 8.92 -14.78
CA LYS A 257 -10.97 9.51 -15.78
C LYS A 257 -10.50 9.17 -17.20
N LYS A 258 -11.44 9.15 -18.15
CA LYS A 258 -11.11 8.97 -19.56
C LYS A 258 -10.35 10.20 -20.06
N LEU A 259 -9.13 10.00 -20.55
CA LEU A 259 -8.25 11.05 -21.04
C LEU A 259 -8.55 11.37 -22.52
N LYS A 260 -8.30 12.62 -22.92
CA LYS A 260 -8.31 13.04 -24.31
C LYS A 260 -6.89 13.00 -24.84
N GLN A 261 -6.69 12.42 -26.03
CA GLN A 261 -5.38 12.41 -26.67
C GLN A 261 -4.95 13.83 -27.05
N VAL A 262 -3.67 14.10 -26.90
CA VAL A 262 -3.02 15.36 -27.30
C VAL A 262 -2.49 15.20 -28.72
N ASP A 263 -2.65 16.25 -29.53
CA ASP A 263 -2.12 16.29 -30.89
C ASP A 263 -0.57 16.30 -30.88
N PRO A 264 0.10 15.31 -31.49
CA PRO A 264 1.56 15.26 -31.55
C PRO A 264 2.22 16.53 -32.11
N GLU A 265 1.58 17.23 -33.05
CA GLU A 265 2.15 18.46 -33.64
C GLU A 265 2.19 19.63 -32.67
N THR A 266 1.38 19.59 -31.60
CA THR A 266 1.27 20.64 -30.59
C THR A 266 2.23 20.47 -29.42
N LYS A 267 3.04 19.40 -29.41
CA LYS A 267 3.92 19.08 -28.28
C LYS A 267 5.09 20.03 -28.16
N LYS A 268 5.41 20.37 -26.92
CA LYS A 268 6.59 21.18 -26.58
C LYS A 268 7.85 20.36 -26.82
N GLN A 269 8.73 20.86 -27.68
CA GLN A 269 10.01 20.20 -27.97
C GLN A 269 11.07 20.56 -26.90
N PRO A 270 11.84 19.59 -26.38
CA PRO A 270 12.93 19.86 -25.46
C PRO A 270 14.17 20.31 -26.22
N TRP A 271 14.73 21.47 -25.87
CA TRP A 271 15.87 22.05 -26.60
C TRP A 271 16.91 22.77 -25.71
N LYS A 272 16.54 23.13 -24.49
CA LYS A 272 17.42 23.77 -23.50
C LYS A 272 17.67 22.85 -22.32
N LYS A 273 18.82 23.03 -21.65
CA LYS A 273 19.07 22.38 -20.36
C LYS A 273 17.94 22.69 -19.37
N ALA A 274 17.64 21.76 -18.50
CA ALA A 274 16.69 21.99 -17.42
C ALA A 274 17.32 22.84 -16.32
N ASP A 275 16.58 23.83 -15.83
CA ASP A 275 16.93 24.63 -14.65
C ASP A 275 16.19 24.12 -13.40
N LYS A 276 15.09 23.37 -13.59
CA LYS A 276 14.30 22.71 -12.53
C LYS A 276 14.14 21.22 -12.80
N LEU A 277 13.97 20.43 -11.74
CA LEU A 277 13.73 18.99 -11.83
C LEU A 277 12.53 18.59 -10.97
N LEU A 278 11.55 17.93 -11.58
CA LEU A 278 10.55 17.13 -10.90
C LEU A 278 10.96 15.65 -10.97
N LEU A 279 11.32 15.07 -9.84
CA LEU A 279 11.66 13.66 -9.70
C LEU A 279 10.48 12.90 -9.09
N ILE A 280 9.91 11.94 -9.82
CA ILE A 280 8.79 11.11 -9.37
C ILE A 280 9.31 9.69 -9.14
N LEU A 281 9.14 9.17 -7.93
CA LEU A 281 9.58 7.85 -7.50
C LEU A 281 8.37 7.01 -7.06
N GLY A 282 8.20 5.81 -7.62
CA GLY A 282 7.06 4.95 -7.29
C GLY A 282 7.34 3.46 -7.45
N GLY A 283 6.45 2.61 -6.92
CA GLY A 283 6.49 1.16 -7.07
C GLY A 283 5.08 0.59 -7.23
N LEU A 284 4.72 -0.47 -6.51
CA LEU A 284 3.40 -1.09 -6.67
C LEU A 284 2.26 -0.07 -6.48
N GLY A 285 1.40 0.04 -7.49
CA GLY A 285 0.34 1.06 -7.57
C GLY A 285 0.74 2.37 -8.26
N GLY A 286 2.03 2.72 -8.28
CA GLY A 286 2.53 3.97 -8.87
C GLY A 286 2.20 4.14 -10.36
N MET A 287 2.16 3.04 -11.13
CA MET A 287 1.75 3.08 -12.54
C MET A 287 0.35 3.65 -12.76
N LEU A 288 -0.60 3.34 -11.88
CA LEU A 288 -1.96 3.90 -11.97
C LEU A 288 -1.94 5.39 -11.66
N GLU A 289 -1.17 5.81 -10.66
CA GLU A 289 -1.06 7.21 -10.27
C GLU A 289 -0.39 8.06 -11.36
N LEU A 290 0.62 7.51 -12.03
CA LEU A 290 1.24 8.16 -13.20
C LEU A 290 0.23 8.43 -14.33
N GLN A 291 -0.74 7.54 -14.54
CA GLN A 291 -1.82 7.77 -15.52
C GLN A 291 -2.81 8.86 -15.10
N LYS A 292 -2.87 9.23 -13.82
CA LYS A 292 -3.68 10.35 -13.32
C LYS A 292 -2.89 11.67 -13.33
N ILE A 293 -1.64 11.60 -12.88
CA ILE A 293 -0.78 12.76 -12.61
C ILE A 293 -0.21 13.34 -13.91
N ILE A 294 0.51 12.52 -14.71
CA ILE A 294 1.26 13.02 -15.88
C ILE A 294 0.36 13.71 -16.92
N PRO A 295 -0.85 13.20 -17.23
CA PRO A 295 -1.76 13.88 -18.17
C PRO A 295 -2.34 15.20 -17.66
N ALA A 296 -2.46 15.35 -16.34
CA ALA A 296 -2.98 16.57 -15.71
C ALA A 296 -1.87 17.60 -15.41
N LEU A 297 -0.61 17.15 -15.42
CA LEU A 297 0.54 17.96 -15.06
C LEU A 297 0.89 18.98 -16.14
N HIS A 298 0.98 20.23 -15.74
CA HIS A 298 1.51 21.34 -16.52
C HIS A 298 2.75 21.90 -15.81
N TYR A 299 3.84 22.09 -16.54
CA TYR A 299 5.08 22.64 -16.03
C TYR A 299 5.76 23.56 -17.04
N ASP A 300 6.62 24.44 -16.54
CA ASP A 300 7.38 25.40 -17.35
C ASP A 300 8.34 24.72 -18.34
N SER A 301 8.76 25.46 -19.36
CA SER A 301 9.66 24.94 -20.40
C SER A 301 11.09 24.69 -19.94
N ASP A 302 11.46 25.13 -18.73
CA ASP A 302 12.76 24.91 -18.09
C ASP A 302 12.75 23.73 -17.09
N THR A 303 11.59 23.10 -16.86
CA THR A 303 11.42 21.94 -15.98
C THR A 303 11.60 20.63 -16.74
N ALA A 304 12.49 19.75 -16.25
CA ALA A 304 12.52 18.35 -16.64
C ALA A 304 11.70 17.51 -15.66
N VAL A 305 10.95 16.53 -16.19
CA VAL A 305 10.28 15.50 -15.38
C VAL A 305 11.02 14.18 -15.53
N LEU A 306 11.40 13.56 -14.42
CA LEU A 306 12.04 12.25 -14.36
C LEU A 306 11.19 11.30 -13.52
N VAL A 307 10.68 10.24 -14.14
CA VAL A 307 9.86 9.22 -13.51
C VAL A 307 10.66 7.91 -13.39
N LEU A 308 10.90 7.46 -12.16
CA LEU A 308 11.43 6.14 -11.87
C LEU A 308 10.39 5.30 -11.15
N GLN A 309 9.99 4.22 -11.79
CA GLN A 309 8.89 3.37 -11.37
C GLN A 309 9.37 1.92 -11.26
N ASN A 310 9.27 1.29 -10.09
CA ASN A 310 9.56 -0.14 -9.93
C ASN A 310 8.48 -0.98 -10.63
N MET A 311 8.80 -1.46 -11.84
CA MET A 311 7.87 -2.22 -12.69
C MET A 311 8.59 -3.33 -13.46
N TYR A 312 7.84 -4.22 -14.11
CA TYR A 312 8.43 -5.20 -15.01
C TYR A 312 9.15 -4.49 -16.19
N PRO A 313 10.43 -4.79 -16.50
CA PRO A 313 11.20 -4.05 -17.51
C PRO A 313 10.54 -3.98 -18.90
N GLY A 314 9.83 -5.04 -19.30
CA GLY A 314 9.13 -5.09 -20.58
C GLY A 314 7.95 -4.10 -20.71
N ILE A 315 7.54 -3.44 -19.63
CA ILE A 315 6.44 -2.47 -19.61
C ILE A 315 6.88 -1.02 -19.86
N VAL A 316 8.16 -0.69 -19.63
CA VAL A 316 8.67 0.69 -19.68
C VAL A 316 8.26 1.40 -20.96
N GLN A 317 8.53 0.79 -22.11
CA GLN A 317 8.24 1.38 -23.43
C GLN A 317 6.75 1.66 -23.64
N PHE A 318 5.90 0.77 -23.14
CA PHE A 318 4.46 0.87 -23.29
C PHE A 318 3.89 1.95 -22.38
N LEU A 319 4.43 2.09 -21.16
CA LEU A 319 4.02 3.14 -20.24
C LEU A 319 4.39 4.52 -20.79
N SER A 320 5.63 4.70 -21.26
CA SER A 320 6.06 5.96 -21.86
C SER A 320 5.23 6.34 -23.07
N ALA A 321 5.01 5.41 -24.00
CA ALA A 321 4.19 5.65 -25.18
C ALA A 321 2.72 5.96 -24.82
N TYR A 322 2.18 5.31 -23.78
CA TYR A 322 0.85 5.61 -23.29
C TYR A 322 0.76 7.03 -22.74
N LEU A 323 1.65 7.39 -21.81
CA LEU A 323 1.67 8.71 -21.17
C LEU A 323 1.89 9.83 -22.21
N ASP A 324 2.77 9.60 -23.18
CA ASP A 324 3.05 10.52 -24.28
C ASP A 324 1.77 10.92 -25.03
N ASN A 325 0.82 10.01 -25.25
CA ASN A 325 -0.44 10.31 -25.95
C ASN A 325 -1.36 11.29 -25.20
N PHE A 326 -1.15 11.51 -23.90
CA PHE A 326 -2.07 12.25 -23.03
C PHE A 326 -1.46 13.47 -22.37
N THR A 327 -0.25 13.87 -22.78
CA THR A 327 0.46 15.02 -22.22
C THR A 327 1.02 15.92 -23.33
N PRO A 328 1.06 17.25 -23.14
CA PRO A 328 1.62 18.19 -24.12
C PRO A 328 3.16 18.18 -24.17
N TYR A 329 3.81 17.35 -23.36
CA TYR A 329 5.26 17.24 -23.25
C TYR A 329 5.76 15.98 -23.95
N THR A 330 6.96 16.04 -24.51
CA THR A 330 7.60 14.87 -25.11
C THR A 330 7.98 13.87 -24.01
N THR A 331 7.33 12.70 -24.02
CA THR A 331 7.54 11.64 -23.04
C THR A 331 8.26 10.46 -23.68
N THR A 332 9.44 10.10 -23.16
CA THR A 332 10.28 9.05 -23.74
C THR A 332 10.88 8.13 -22.69
N ASN A 333 11.37 6.97 -23.13
CA ASN A 333 12.05 6.02 -22.27
C ASN A 333 13.38 6.58 -21.76
N LEU A 334 13.70 6.24 -20.52
CA LEU A 334 15.05 6.40 -20.02
C LEU A 334 16.03 5.50 -20.78
N LEU A 335 17.16 6.09 -21.13
CA LEU A 335 18.31 5.43 -21.71
C LEU A 335 19.36 5.18 -20.61
N LYS A 336 20.50 4.59 -20.99
CA LYS A 336 21.65 4.49 -20.09
C LYS A 336 22.15 5.87 -19.67
N THR A 337 22.13 6.84 -20.58
CA THR A 337 22.45 8.23 -20.28
C THR A 337 21.41 9.15 -20.91
N ASN A 338 20.98 10.16 -20.16
CA ASN A 338 19.98 11.13 -20.63
C ASN A 338 20.40 12.54 -20.24
N LYS A 339 20.49 13.46 -21.20
CA LYS A 339 20.54 14.89 -20.91
C LYS A 339 19.22 15.31 -20.27
N LEU A 340 19.30 16.11 -19.21
CA LEU A 340 18.14 16.69 -18.56
C LEU A 340 17.80 18.02 -19.24
N LEU A 341 16.80 17.99 -20.12
CA LEU A 341 16.34 19.12 -20.90
C LEU A 341 14.96 19.59 -20.41
N GLY A 342 14.72 20.90 -20.42
CA GLY A 342 13.43 21.46 -20.05
C GLY A 342 12.33 21.09 -21.04
N GLY A 343 11.12 20.86 -20.52
CA GLY A 343 9.95 20.45 -21.31
C GLY A 343 9.91 18.95 -21.67
N GLN A 344 10.83 18.14 -21.14
CA GLN A 344 10.84 16.69 -21.36
C GLN A 344 10.22 15.92 -20.18
N CYS A 345 9.68 14.73 -20.45
CA CYS A 345 9.34 13.73 -19.46
C CYS A 345 10.09 12.43 -19.78
N LEU A 346 10.90 11.94 -18.85
CA LEU A 346 11.65 10.71 -19.00
C LEU A 346 11.10 9.65 -18.06
N VAL A 347 10.75 8.48 -18.59
CA VAL A 347 10.14 7.40 -17.82
C VAL A 347 11.01 6.15 -17.88
N GLY A 348 11.27 5.54 -16.73
CA GLY A 348 11.95 4.26 -16.69
C GLY A 348 11.87 3.58 -15.34
N ASN A 349 12.71 2.56 -15.19
CA ASN A 349 12.74 1.73 -14.00
C ASN A 349 13.75 2.27 -12.99
N CYS A 350 13.52 2.00 -11.71
CA CYS A 350 14.39 2.41 -10.60
C CYS A 350 15.56 1.45 -10.33
N HIS A 351 15.83 0.50 -11.22
CA HIS A 351 16.94 -0.45 -11.03
C HIS A 351 18.32 0.14 -11.30
N GLY A 352 19.28 -0.32 -10.49
CA GLY A 352 20.69 0.03 -10.59
C GLY A 352 21.03 1.44 -10.12
N LYS A 353 22.33 1.68 -9.94
CA LYS A 353 22.83 2.97 -9.48
C LYS A 353 22.63 4.04 -10.55
N ARG A 354 21.96 5.13 -10.19
CA ARG A 354 21.78 6.32 -11.04
C ARG A 354 22.21 7.57 -10.28
N GLU A 355 22.92 8.45 -10.96
CA GLU A 355 23.37 9.73 -10.42
C GLU A 355 23.26 10.81 -11.49
N ILE A 356 23.03 12.05 -11.07
CA ILE A 356 23.08 13.21 -11.96
C ILE A 356 24.50 13.78 -11.96
N VAL A 357 25.09 13.89 -13.15
CA VAL A 357 26.43 14.43 -13.37
C VAL A 357 26.39 15.54 -14.41
N PHE A 358 27.38 16.43 -14.42
CA PHE A 358 27.49 17.45 -15.46
C PHE A 358 28.33 16.97 -16.64
N SER A 359 27.82 17.16 -17.86
CA SER A 359 28.55 17.02 -19.12
C SER A 359 28.35 18.31 -19.92
N ASP A 360 29.43 19.03 -20.19
CA ASP A 360 29.40 20.33 -20.90
C ASP A 360 28.38 21.33 -20.31
N SER A 361 28.34 21.44 -18.98
CA SER A 361 27.38 22.28 -18.21
C SER A 361 25.91 21.88 -18.32
N ILE A 362 25.61 20.70 -18.89
CA ILE A 362 24.27 20.13 -18.95
C ILE A 362 24.18 19.01 -17.90
N PRO A 363 23.14 19.01 -17.04
CA PRO A 363 22.89 17.88 -16.16
C PRO A 363 22.53 16.64 -16.97
N VAL A 364 23.15 15.52 -16.64
CA VAL A 364 22.97 14.23 -17.31
C VAL A 364 22.66 13.18 -16.25
N LEU A 365 21.53 12.49 -16.41
CA LEU A 365 21.27 11.28 -15.66
C LEU A 365 22.16 10.17 -16.21
N SER A 366 23.08 9.70 -15.38
CA SER A 366 23.91 8.52 -15.63
C SER A 366 23.20 7.26 -15.13
N GLY A 367 23.37 6.16 -15.86
CA GLY A 367 22.82 4.85 -15.54
C GLY A 367 23.91 3.83 -15.23
N PRO A 368 23.51 2.66 -14.70
CA PRO A 368 24.43 1.62 -14.26
C PRO A 368 25.30 1.08 -15.41
N GLU A 369 26.50 0.58 -15.08
CA GLU A 369 27.43 0.06 -16.09
C GLU A 369 26.92 -1.20 -16.77
N SER A 370 26.23 -2.09 -16.03
CA SER A 370 25.52 -3.26 -16.56
C SER A 370 24.02 -3.25 -16.21
N ASN A 371 23.21 -3.89 -17.06
CA ASN A 371 21.76 -4.08 -16.88
C ASN A 371 21.47 -5.43 -16.16
N ASP A 372 22.45 -5.97 -15.42
CA ASP A 372 22.39 -7.35 -14.93
C ASP A 372 21.46 -7.45 -13.70
N GLY A 373 20.19 -7.72 -13.98
CA GLY A 373 19.16 -8.05 -13.00
C GLY A 373 18.49 -6.85 -12.33
N ILE A 374 17.41 -7.14 -11.60
CA ILE A 374 16.78 -6.23 -10.64
C ILE A 374 17.75 -6.08 -9.45
N GLN A 375 18.89 -5.38 -9.66
CA GLN A 375 19.79 -5.02 -8.55
C GLN A 375 19.03 -4.20 -7.51
N LEU A 376 19.45 -4.32 -6.25
CA LEU A 376 18.92 -3.58 -5.10
C LEU A 376 18.68 -2.12 -5.51
N ILE A 377 17.40 -1.74 -5.52
CA ILE A 377 16.99 -0.39 -5.86
C ILE A 377 17.45 0.51 -4.70
N ASN A 378 18.32 1.48 -5.00
CA ASN A 378 18.70 2.48 -4.03
C ASN A 378 18.62 3.88 -4.67
N PRO A 379 17.48 4.58 -4.53
CA PRO A 379 17.30 5.93 -5.07
C PRO A 379 18.09 7.00 -4.31
N ASP A 380 18.71 6.65 -3.18
CA ASP A 380 19.38 7.59 -2.27
C ASP A 380 20.49 8.39 -2.95
N GLY A 381 21.37 7.72 -3.72
CA GLY A 381 22.42 8.39 -4.48
C GLY A 381 21.89 9.33 -5.57
N LEU A 382 20.74 8.99 -6.16
CA LEU A 382 20.06 9.86 -7.12
C LEU A 382 19.50 11.10 -6.43
N LEU A 383 18.86 10.94 -5.27
CA LEU A 383 18.32 12.06 -4.50
C LEU A 383 19.43 13.03 -4.09
N ARG A 384 20.56 12.52 -3.59
CA ARG A 384 21.72 13.36 -3.24
C ARG A 384 22.26 14.12 -4.44
N SER A 385 22.59 13.43 -5.53
CA SER A 385 23.11 14.09 -6.74
C SER A 385 22.11 15.05 -7.38
N ALA A 386 20.80 14.79 -7.28
CA ALA A 386 19.75 15.71 -7.70
C ALA A 386 19.69 16.96 -6.82
N ALA A 387 19.79 16.81 -5.50
CA ALA A 387 19.81 17.91 -4.55
C ALA A 387 21.02 18.81 -4.77
N ASP A 388 22.21 18.22 -4.96
CA ASP A 388 23.45 18.96 -5.26
C ASP A 388 23.35 19.74 -6.58
N THR A 389 22.63 19.18 -7.56
CA THR A 389 22.52 19.76 -8.91
C THR A 389 21.47 20.86 -9.01
N PHE A 390 20.27 20.65 -8.45
CA PHE A 390 19.11 21.53 -8.63
C PHE A 390 18.76 22.35 -7.38
N GLY A 391 19.25 21.97 -6.20
CA GLY A 391 18.96 22.64 -4.93
C GLY A 391 17.48 22.93 -4.73
N SER A 392 17.14 24.19 -4.46
CA SER A 392 15.74 24.62 -4.29
C SER A 392 14.84 24.47 -5.53
N ALA A 393 15.42 24.22 -6.70
CA ALA A 393 14.68 23.93 -7.94
C ALA A 393 14.35 22.43 -8.11
N LEU A 394 14.63 21.60 -7.10
CA LEU A 394 14.25 20.20 -7.03
C LEU A 394 12.91 20.02 -6.31
N THR A 395 11.98 19.32 -6.97
CA THR A 395 10.78 18.76 -6.32
C THR A 395 10.81 17.24 -6.46
N VAL A 396 10.62 16.53 -5.36
CA VAL A 396 10.55 15.07 -5.30
C VAL A 396 9.13 14.65 -4.93
N LEU A 397 8.53 13.77 -5.72
CA LEU A 397 7.23 13.17 -5.47
C LEU A 397 7.39 11.68 -5.21
N PHE A 398 6.97 11.23 -4.03
CA PHE A 398 6.91 9.82 -3.67
C PHE A 398 5.49 9.27 -3.85
N LEU A 399 5.37 8.19 -4.62
CA LEU A 399 4.11 7.49 -4.91
C LEU A 399 4.06 6.10 -4.26
N SER A 400 2.85 5.53 -4.20
CA SER A 400 2.57 4.18 -3.69
C SER A 400 3.65 3.15 -4.02
N GLY A 401 4.03 2.38 -3.00
CA GLY A 401 4.99 1.28 -3.11
C GLY A 401 6.42 1.69 -3.47
N VAL A 402 6.80 2.96 -3.28
CA VAL A 402 8.19 3.38 -3.46
C VAL A 402 9.15 2.58 -2.56
N GLU A 403 10.38 2.42 -3.01
CA GLU A 403 11.43 1.72 -2.29
C GLU A 403 11.88 2.49 -1.04
N GLN A 404 12.46 1.78 -0.08
CA GLN A 404 12.92 2.33 1.19
C GLN A 404 14.41 2.68 1.18
N ASN A 405 14.97 3.06 2.34
CA ASN A 405 16.39 3.37 2.53
C ASN A 405 16.91 4.62 1.77
N MET A 406 16.10 5.68 1.75
CA MET A 406 16.40 6.94 1.07
C MET A 406 16.63 8.12 2.03
N GLN A 407 16.85 7.84 3.31
CA GLN A 407 16.87 8.87 4.35
C GLN A 407 17.95 9.93 4.10
N GLU A 408 19.19 9.52 3.80
CA GLU A 408 20.29 10.46 3.54
C GLU A 408 20.00 11.34 2.31
N GLY A 409 19.40 10.75 1.27
CA GLY A 409 18.94 11.44 0.08
C GLY A 409 17.85 12.45 0.36
N MET A 410 16.85 12.10 1.16
CA MET A 410 15.78 13.02 1.56
C MET A 410 16.33 14.17 2.42
N GLU A 411 17.23 13.88 3.37
CA GLU A 411 17.91 14.90 4.17
C GLU A 411 18.68 15.88 3.27
N ALA A 412 19.36 15.38 2.24
CA ALA A 412 20.05 16.22 1.27
C ALA A 412 19.10 17.12 0.47
N VAL A 413 17.94 16.60 0.05
CA VAL A 413 16.89 17.38 -0.65
C VAL A 413 16.44 18.56 0.21
N VAL A 414 16.07 18.29 1.48
CA VAL A 414 15.61 19.33 2.41
C VAL A 414 16.74 20.33 2.72
N THR A 415 17.96 19.86 2.96
CA THR A 415 19.12 20.70 3.28
C THR A 415 19.44 21.69 2.15
N HIS A 416 19.28 21.27 0.90
CA HIS A 416 19.48 22.14 -0.27
C HIS A 416 18.25 22.98 -0.65
N GLY A 417 17.20 22.96 0.17
CA GLY A 417 15.97 23.73 -0.02
C GLY A 417 15.01 23.16 -1.06
N GLY A 418 15.23 21.93 -1.51
CA GLY A 418 14.30 21.20 -2.38
C GLY A 418 13.05 20.77 -1.62
N LYS A 419 12.03 20.35 -2.38
CA LYS A 419 10.70 20.01 -1.86
C LYS A 419 10.43 18.53 -1.94
N ILE A 420 9.82 17.96 -0.91
CA ILE A 420 9.36 16.57 -0.88
C ILE A 420 7.84 16.56 -0.77
N ILE A 421 7.17 15.86 -1.67
CA ILE A 421 5.71 15.69 -1.71
C ILE A 421 5.41 14.20 -1.63
N LEU A 422 4.44 13.83 -0.81
CA LEU A 422 3.97 12.46 -0.70
C LEU A 422 2.58 12.31 -1.32
N GLN A 423 2.33 11.17 -1.95
CA GLN A 423 0.97 10.69 -2.10
C GLN A 423 0.34 10.50 -0.71
N ASP A 424 -0.95 10.80 -0.56
CA ASP A 424 -1.72 10.48 0.64
C ASP A 424 -1.73 8.95 0.88
N PRO A 425 -1.23 8.44 2.02
CA PRO A 425 -1.24 7.01 2.33
C PRO A 425 -2.61 6.35 2.21
N ASP A 426 -3.67 7.06 2.58
CA ASP A 426 -5.04 6.54 2.50
C ASP A 426 -5.50 6.33 1.06
N SER A 427 -4.77 6.87 0.08
CA SER A 427 -5.02 6.70 -1.36
C SER A 427 -4.08 5.68 -2.03
N CYS A 428 -3.08 5.17 -1.31
CA CYS A 428 -2.08 4.27 -1.87
C CYS A 428 -2.64 2.85 -2.04
N LEU A 429 -2.13 2.12 -3.04
CA LEU A 429 -2.30 0.67 -3.11
C LEU A 429 -1.45 -0.01 -2.03
N LEU A 430 -0.20 0.45 -1.85
CA LEU A 430 0.75 -0.05 -0.87
C LEU A 430 1.22 1.13 -0.01
N PRO A 431 0.53 1.42 1.12
CA PRO A 431 0.74 2.63 1.91
C PRO A 431 2.02 2.61 2.75
N ARG A 432 2.45 1.44 3.21
CA ARG A 432 3.53 1.27 4.19
C ARG A 432 4.79 2.09 3.90
N SER A 433 5.32 2.00 2.68
CA SER A 433 6.54 2.76 2.31
C SER A 433 6.35 4.27 2.44
N ILE A 434 5.17 4.78 2.10
CA ILE A 434 4.88 6.21 2.22
C ILE A 434 4.67 6.60 3.69
N GLU A 435 4.03 5.74 4.49
CA GLU A 435 3.87 5.99 5.93
C GLU A 435 5.20 6.04 6.67
N GLU A 436 6.13 5.16 6.32
CA GLU A 436 7.49 5.14 6.85
C GLU A 436 8.26 6.41 6.45
N ILE A 437 8.15 6.84 5.19
CA ILE A 437 8.73 8.12 4.72
C ILE A 437 8.12 9.31 5.46
N ARG A 438 6.79 9.34 5.64
CA ARG A 438 6.07 10.39 6.37
C ARG A 438 6.48 10.45 7.84
N ALA A 439 6.80 9.31 8.47
CA ALA A 439 7.26 9.27 9.85
C ALA A 439 8.60 9.99 10.07
N LEU A 440 9.37 10.24 9.00
CA LEU A 440 10.60 11.03 9.06
C LEU A 440 10.33 12.55 9.15
N GLY A 441 9.12 13.01 8.80
CA GLY A 441 8.71 14.42 8.91
C GLY A 441 9.50 15.38 8.01
N MET A 442 9.90 14.92 6.83
CA MET A 442 10.71 15.69 5.86
C MET A 442 9.89 16.21 4.68
N GLU A 443 8.62 15.81 4.58
CA GLU A 443 7.72 16.24 3.52
C GLU A 443 7.18 17.66 3.74
N GLU A 444 6.92 18.36 2.64
CA GLU A 444 6.21 19.64 2.64
C GLU A 444 4.70 19.43 2.77
N CYS A 445 4.17 18.39 2.10
CA CYS A 445 2.76 18.02 2.17
C CYS A 445 2.53 16.58 1.70
N SER A 446 1.35 16.08 2.03
CA SER A 446 0.80 14.81 1.54
C SER A 446 -0.53 15.10 0.83
N LEU A 447 -0.71 14.60 -0.39
CA LEU A 447 -1.78 15.01 -1.29
C LEU A 447 -2.49 13.80 -1.92
N LYS A 448 -3.80 13.92 -2.13
CA LYS A 448 -4.55 12.92 -2.91
C LYS A 448 -4.15 12.98 -4.38
N PRO A 449 -4.28 11.88 -5.14
CA PRO A 449 -3.87 11.83 -6.55
C PRO A 449 -4.39 12.98 -7.43
N GLU A 450 -5.64 13.38 -7.22
CA GLU A 450 -6.28 14.49 -7.94
C GLU A 450 -5.73 15.88 -7.59
N GLU A 451 -5.07 16.03 -6.44
CA GLU A 451 -4.50 17.29 -5.94
C GLU A 451 -3.03 17.44 -6.31
N ILE A 452 -2.32 16.34 -6.52
CA ILE A 452 -0.87 16.32 -6.84
C ILE A 452 -0.56 17.16 -8.08
N ALA A 453 -1.21 16.89 -9.22
CA ALA A 453 -0.90 17.59 -10.46
C ALA A 453 -1.20 19.11 -10.37
N PRO A 454 -2.38 19.56 -9.88
CA PRO A 454 -2.63 20.99 -9.65
C PRO A 454 -1.61 21.65 -8.72
N TYR A 455 -1.20 20.98 -7.65
CA TYR A 455 -0.22 21.50 -6.70
C TYR A 455 1.15 21.69 -7.35
N ILE A 456 1.67 20.64 -7.99
CA ILE A 456 2.98 20.66 -8.63
C ILE A 456 3.01 21.71 -9.75
N SER A 457 1.96 21.79 -10.56
CA SER A 457 1.82 22.83 -11.59
C SER A 457 1.85 24.27 -11.08
N GLY A 458 1.53 24.49 -9.81
CA GLY A 458 1.63 25.81 -9.19
C GLY A 458 3.06 26.19 -8.76
N ILE A 459 3.97 25.22 -8.70
CA ILE A 459 5.34 25.40 -8.18
C ILE A 459 6.44 25.05 -9.20
N THR A 460 6.11 24.42 -10.34
CA THR A 460 7.08 23.96 -11.36
C THR A 460 7.00 24.68 -12.68
#